data_AF-A0A9E5I8I1-F1
#
_entry.id   AF-A0A9E5I8I1-F1
#
_cell.length_a   1.000
_cell.length_b   1.000
_cell.length_c   1.000
_cell.angle_alpha   90.00
_cell.angle_beta   90.00
_cell.angle_gamma   90.00
#
_symmetry.space_group_name_H-M   'P 1'
#
loop_
_entity.id
_entity.type
_entity.pdbx_description
1 polymer ?
#
loop_
_entity_poly.entity_id
_entity_poly.type
_entity_poly.pdbx_seq_one_letter_code
_entity_poly.pdbx_strand_id
1 'polypeptide(L)'
;MLRATPTPSYIISPSLIFTLCLGLLSPTHATAESRLAQQALHCSAIFSVFAESLADDGKRVKEFKRGVEIFTELYVKESVGDPVAAKRDAEQRRAGLLTEFQQQMAQREPYLREDGVVCGAWAEAFFAQGDSWTFVPVYPKVISVSARQKYTPLGAETFPRWRR
;
A
#
# COMPACT_ATOMS: atom_id res chain seq x y z
N MET A 1 8.39 62.10 41.42
CA MET A 1 7.93 61.08 40.47
C MET A 1 7.95 59.73 41.17
N LEU A 2 6.88 58.94 40.99
CA LEU A 2 6.39 57.87 41.86
C LEU A 2 7.24 56.58 41.93
N ARG A 3 7.33 55.98 43.13
CA ARG A 3 6.86 54.61 43.52
C ARG A 3 7.48 54.24 44.88
N ALA A 4 6.72 54.12 45.97
CA ALA A 4 5.81 53.04 46.38
C ALA A 4 6.53 51.72 46.78
N THR A 5 6.64 51.50 48.10
CA THR A 5 6.95 50.24 48.82
C THR A 5 5.74 49.27 48.79
N PRO A 6 5.87 47.93 49.00
CA PRO A 6 5.94 47.37 50.37
C PRO A 6 6.69 46.02 50.57
N THR A 7 6.80 45.67 51.85
CA THR A 7 7.33 44.49 52.56
C THR A 7 6.47 43.20 52.47
N PRO A 8 6.93 42.04 53.02
CA PRO A 8 6.55 40.66 52.65
C PRO A 8 5.58 39.96 53.64
N SER A 9 5.13 38.72 53.30
CA SER A 9 4.66 37.58 54.16
C SER A 9 3.48 36.85 53.49
N TYR A 10 3.20 35.54 53.59
CA TYR A 10 3.89 34.27 53.87
C TYR A 10 2.81 33.17 53.69
N ILE A 11 3.18 31.97 53.21
CA ILE A 11 2.49 30.65 53.41
C ILE A 11 1.19 30.48 52.58
N ILE A 12 0.99 29.45 51.75
CA ILE A 12 0.52 28.09 52.09
C ILE A 12 0.77 27.17 50.86
N SER A 13 1.55 26.11 51.05
CA SER A 13 1.45 24.83 50.29
C SER A 13 0.44 23.93 51.04
N PRO A 14 -0.07 22.76 50.57
CA PRO A 14 -0.09 22.11 49.26
C PRO A 14 -1.50 21.53 48.90
N SER A 15 -2.03 21.71 47.68
CA SER A 15 -3.22 20.93 47.27
C SER A 15 -3.21 20.59 45.78
N LEU A 16 -2.70 19.38 45.52
CA LEU A 16 -3.21 18.39 44.55
C LEU A 16 -4.55 18.78 43.88
N ILE A 17 -4.49 19.39 42.71
CA ILE A 17 -5.52 19.20 41.69
C ILE A 17 -4.80 19.10 40.34
N PHE A 18 -4.03 18.01 40.18
CA PHE A 18 -3.61 17.55 38.86
C PHE A 18 -4.82 16.83 38.27
N THR A 19 -5.74 17.58 37.67
CA THR A 19 -6.91 17.03 36.98
C THR A 19 -6.42 16.17 35.84
N LEU A 20 -6.44 14.87 36.10
CA LEU A 20 -6.16 13.79 35.18
C LEU A 20 -7.25 13.80 34.09
N CYS A 21 -7.07 14.61 33.05
CA CYS A 21 -7.77 14.43 31.78
C CYS A 21 -7.21 13.16 31.13
N LEU A 22 -7.58 11.99 31.66
CA LEU A 22 -7.53 10.74 30.90
C LEU A 22 -8.56 10.89 29.79
N GLY A 23 -8.11 11.45 28.67
CA GLY A 23 -8.85 11.43 27.43
C GLY A 23 -9.24 9.98 27.16
N LEU A 24 -10.54 9.75 27.05
CA LEU A 24 -11.15 8.56 26.48
C LEU A 24 -10.71 8.46 25.01
N LEU A 25 -9.45 8.10 24.78
CA LEU A 25 -9.02 7.51 23.52
C LEU A 25 -9.60 6.10 23.54
N SER A 26 -10.84 5.97 23.08
CA SER A 26 -11.35 4.69 22.61
C SER A 26 -10.27 4.13 21.68
N PRO A 27 -9.67 2.96 21.98
CA PRO A 27 -8.87 2.30 20.98
C PRO A 27 -9.86 1.97 19.86
N THR A 28 -9.82 2.74 18.77
CA THR A 28 -10.28 2.20 17.50
C THR A 28 -9.44 0.96 17.30
N HIS A 29 -10.03 -0.20 17.55
CA HIS A 29 -9.44 -1.46 17.14
C HIS A 29 -9.42 -1.41 15.61
N ALA A 30 -8.38 -0.78 15.06
CA ALA A 30 -8.00 -0.94 13.69
C ALA A 30 -7.74 -2.43 13.56
N THR A 31 -8.70 -3.16 13.00
CA THR A 31 -8.52 -4.57 12.69
C THR A 31 -7.29 -4.64 11.80
N ALA A 32 -6.23 -5.25 12.32
CA ALA A 32 -4.97 -5.34 11.62
C ALA A 32 -5.24 -5.97 10.25
N GLU A 33 -4.92 -5.23 9.20
CA GLU A 33 -5.08 -5.68 7.82
C GLU A 33 -4.35 -7.01 7.63
N SER A 34 -4.98 -7.94 6.90
CA SER A 34 -4.33 -9.22 6.63
C SER A 34 -3.07 -8.99 5.81
N ARG A 35 -2.02 -9.78 6.07
CA ARG A 35 -0.78 -9.73 5.27
C ARG A 35 -1.08 -9.95 3.78
N LEU A 36 -2.10 -10.76 3.48
CA LEU A 36 -2.51 -11.08 2.12
C LEU A 36 -3.10 -9.86 1.43
N ALA A 37 -3.95 -9.08 2.12
CA ALA A 37 -4.48 -7.81 1.63
C ALA A 37 -3.35 -6.82 1.32
N GLN A 38 -2.37 -6.67 2.22
CA GLN A 38 -1.22 -5.78 1.99
C GLN A 38 -0.42 -6.17 0.75
N GLN A 39 -0.13 -7.47 0.60
CA GLN A 39 0.60 -8.00 -0.56
C GLN A 39 -0.18 -7.81 -1.85
N ALA A 40 -1.49 -8.06 -1.82
CA ALA A 40 -2.36 -7.85 -2.97
C ALA A 40 -2.35 -6.37 -3.38
N LEU A 41 -2.53 -5.45 -2.43
CA LEU A 41 -2.54 -4.03 -2.72
C LEU A 41 -1.21 -3.54 -3.30
N HIS A 42 -0.07 -3.99 -2.74
CA HIS A 42 1.27 -3.71 -3.28
C HIS A 42 1.40 -4.18 -4.73
N CYS A 43 1.00 -5.42 -5.02
CA CYS A 43 1.06 -5.95 -6.37
C CYS A 43 0.07 -5.29 -7.33
N SER A 44 -1.08 -4.81 -6.84
CA SER A 44 -1.99 -3.99 -7.64
C SER A 44 -1.33 -2.66 -8.06
N ALA A 45 -0.55 -2.02 -7.18
CA ALA A 45 0.19 -0.80 -7.50
C ALA A 45 1.30 -1.07 -8.53
N ILE A 46 2.07 -2.15 -8.38
CA ILE A 46 3.09 -2.57 -9.36
C ILE A 46 2.48 -2.79 -10.75
N PHE A 47 1.31 -3.45 -10.82
CA PHE A 47 0.61 -3.67 -12.09
C PHE A 47 0.02 -2.38 -12.68
N SER A 48 -0.36 -1.39 -11.85
CA SER A 48 -0.71 -0.05 -12.33
C SER A 48 0.46 0.62 -13.03
N VAL A 49 1.68 0.53 -12.48
CA VAL A 49 2.89 1.04 -13.13
C VAL A 49 3.11 0.38 -14.49
N PHE A 50 2.94 -0.94 -14.60
CA PHE A 50 3.05 -1.66 -15.87
C PHE A 50 1.98 -1.22 -16.89
N ALA A 51 0.73 -1.09 -16.46
CA ALA A 51 -0.38 -0.69 -17.32
C ALA A 51 -0.23 0.76 -17.82
N GLU A 52 0.22 1.69 -16.97
CA GLU A 52 0.43 3.10 -17.31
C GLU A 52 1.63 3.27 -18.25
N SER A 53 2.73 2.56 -18.01
CA SER A 53 3.97 2.68 -18.79
C SER A 53 3.91 2.07 -20.19
N LEU A 54 2.95 1.19 -20.41
CA LEU A 54 2.79 0.41 -21.64
C LEU A 54 1.43 0.68 -22.30
N ALA A 55 0.81 1.84 -22.02
CA ALA A 55 -0.51 2.23 -22.50
C ALA A 55 -0.74 2.03 -24.01
N ASP A 56 0.34 2.12 -24.81
CA ASP A 56 0.31 1.97 -26.27
C ASP A 56 0.32 0.51 -26.76
N ASP A 57 0.64 -0.47 -25.90
CA ASP A 57 0.57 -1.90 -26.19
C ASP A 57 -0.77 -2.48 -25.68
N GLY A 58 -1.78 -2.48 -26.55
CA GLY A 58 -3.14 -2.91 -26.18
C GLY A 58 -3.24 -4.33 -25.61
N LYS A 59 -2.35 -5.25 -26.01
CA LYS A 59 -2.33 -6.61 -25.46
C LYS A 59 -1.79 -6.60 -24.03
N ARG A 60 -0.64 -5.96 -23.82
CA ARG A 60 -0.01 -5.86 -22.49
C ARG A 60 -0.85 -5.06 -21.51
N VAL A 61 -1.45 -3.96 -21.94
CA VAL A 61 -2.34 -3.13 -21.10
C VAL A 61 -3.52 -3.95 -20.59
N LYS A 62 -4.13 -4.76 -21.46
CA LYS A 62 -5.25 -5.62 -21.04
C LYS A 62 -4.81 -6.62 -19.96
N GLU A 63 -3.67 -7.28 -20.16
CA GLU A 63 -3.09 -8.20 -19.18
C GLU A 63 -2.79 -7.49 -17.84
N PHE A 64 -2.17 -6.31 -17.88
CA PHE A 64 -1.79 -5.62 -16.65
C PHE A 64 -2.99 -5.01 -15.92
N LYS A 65 -3.98 -4.48 -16.63
CA LYS A 65 -5.26 -4.07 -16.03
C LYS A 65 -5.95 -5.26 -15.36
N ARG A 66 -5.91 -6.44 -15.98
CA ARG A 66 -6.45 -7.65 -15.35
C ARG A 66 -5.71 -7.99 -14.05
N GLY A 67 -4.39 -7.83 -14.00
CA GLY A 67 -3.64 -7.99 -12.76
C GLY A 67 -4.04 -6.98 -11.67
N VAL A 68 -4.23 -5.69 -12.02
CA VAL A 68 -4.76 -4.68 -11.08
C VAL A 68 -6.10 -5.11 -10.51
N GLU A 69 -7.02 -5.58 -11.37
CA GLU A 69 -8.34 -6.07 -10.96
C GLU A 69 -8.24 -7.25 -10.01
N ILE A 70 -7.50 -8.31 -10.36
CA ILE A 70 -7.35 -9.52 -9.54
C ILE A 70 -6.84 -9.18 -8.15
N PHE A 71 -5.80 -8.37 -8.06
CA PHE A 71 -5.24 -8.01 -6.76
C PHE A 71 -6.14 -7.06 -5.97
N THR A 72 -6.90 -6.19 -6.63
CA THR A 72 -7.93 -5.37 -5.97
C THR A 72 -9.08 -6.25 -5.45
N GLU A 73 -9.53 -7.23 -6.23
CA GLU A 73 -10.56 -8.19 -5.81
C GLU A 73 -10.09 -9.03 -4.61
N LEU A 74 -8.83 -9.46 -4.61
CA LEU A 74 -8.24 -10.18 -3.49
C LEU A 74 -8.21 -9.31 -2.23
N TYR A 75 -7.79 -8.05 -2.35
CA TYR A 75 -7.85 -7.09 -1.25
C TYR A 75 -9.26 -6.97 -0.66
N VAL A 76 -10.27 -6.81 -1.52
CA VAL A 76 -11.67 -6.69 -1.11
C VAL A 76 -12.16 -7.96 -0.39
N LYS A 77 -11.79 -9.14 -0.87
CA LYS A 77 -12.15 -10.42 -0.24
C LYS A 77 -11.49 -10.62 1.14
N GLU A 78 -10.30 -10.06 1.33
CA GLU A 78 -9.58 -10.08 2.60
C GLU A 78 -10.01 -8.96 3.57
N SER A 79 -10.75 -7.98 3.07
CA SER A 79 -11.25 -6.86 3.86
C SER A 79 -12.50 -7.25 4.63
N VAL A 80 -12.59 -6.82 5.89
CA VAL A 80 -13.80 -7.00 6.71
C VAL A 80 -14.76 -5.85 6.41
N GLY A 81 -16.01 -6.17 6.05
CA GLY A 81 -17.09 -5.18 5.93
C GLY A 81 -17.67 -5.05 4.53
N ASP A 82 -18.12 -3.84 4.18
CA ASP A 82 -18.78 -3.55 2.90
C ASP A 82 -17.80 -3.65 1.71
N PRO A 83 -18.04 -4.53 0.72
CA PRO A 83 -17.19 -4.67 -0.46
C PRO A 83 -17.05 -3.37 -1.28
N VAL A 84 -18.07 -2.52 -1.30
CA VAL A 84 -18.04 -1.26 -2.06
C VAL A 84 -17.15 -0.23 -1.35
N ALA A 85 -17.21 -0.15 -0.03
CA ALA A 85 -16.26 0.62 0.77
C ALA A 85 -14.84 0.08 0.64
N ALA A 86 -14.64 -1.24 0.74
CA ALA A 86 -13.33 -1.87 0.60
C ALA A 86 -12.69 -1.61 -0.77
N LYS A 87 -13.49 -1.61 -1.84
CA LYS A 87 -12.98 -1.28 -3.19
C LYS A 87 -12.51 0.17 -3.28
N ARG A 88 -13.27 1.13 -2.73
CA ARG A 88 -12.89 2.55 -2.69
C ARG A 88 -11.61 2.76 -1.87
N ASP A 89 -11.51 2.07 -0.74
CA ASP A 89 -10.31 2.06 0.09
C ASP A 89 -9.10 1.49 -0.66
N ALA A 90 -9.26 0.37 -1.37
CA ALA A 90 -8.21 -0.20 -2.21
C ALA A 90 -7.71 0.80 -3.27
N GLU A 91 -8.63 1.49 -3.96
CA GLU A 91 -8.29 2.52 -4.95
C GLU A 91 -7.50 3.67 -4.32
N GLN A 92 -7.96 4.18 -3.18
CA GLN A 92 -7.29 5.27 -2.45
C GLN A 92 -5.89 4.85 -1.97
N ARG A 93 -5.77 3.68 -1.34
CA ARG A 93 -4.49 3.21 -0.80
C ARG A 93 -3.51 2.83 -1.91
N ARG A 94 -3.99 2.28 -3.03
CA ARG A 94 -3.14 2.07 -4.22
C ARG A 94 -2.59 3.39 -4.75
N ALA A 95 -3.40 4.45 -4.81
CA ALA A 95 -2.91 5.78 -5.20
C ALA A 95 -1.83 6.31 -4.22
N GLY A 96 -2.00 6.05 -2.93
CA GLY A 96 -0.97 6.29 -1.90
C GLY A 96 0.34 5.55 -2.19
N LEU A 97 0.27 4.24 -2.45
CA LEU A 97 1.44 3.42 -2.80
C LEU A 97 2.13 3.89 -4.07
N LEU A 98 1.38 4.28 -5.11
CA LEU A 98 1.96 4.85 -6.32
C LEU A 98 2.72 6.15 -6.02
N THR A 99 2.17 7.00 -5.16
CA THR A 99 2.85 8.22 -4.69
C THR A 99 4.15 7.88 -3.94
N GLU A 100 4.12 6.90 -3.04
CA GLU A 100 5.30 6.42 -2.31
C GLU A 100 6.35 5.84 -3.25
N PHE A 101 5.95 5.04 -4.24
CA PHE A 101 6.86 4.49 -5.24
C PHE A 101 7.56 5.62 -5.99
N GLN A 102 6.81 6.61 -6.49
CA GLN A 102 7.37 7.78 -7.17
C GLN A 102 8.41 8.52 -6.32
N GLN A 103 8.09 8.78 -5.05
CA GLN A 103 8.99 9.45 -4.11
C GLN A 103 10.26 8.64 -3.85
N GLN A 104 10.16 7.30 -3.81
CA GLN A 104 11.27 6.40 -3.51
C GLN A 104 12.03 5.92 -4.76
N MET A 105 11.56 6.24 -5.96
CA MET A 105 12.11 5.74 -7.23
C MET A 105 13.63 5.89 -7.31
N ALA A 106 14.17 7.07 -6.98
CA ALA A 106 15.60 7.35 -7.09
C ALA A 106 16.48 6.42 -6.22
N GLN A 107 15.94 5.91 -5.11
CA GLN A 107 16.68 5.10 -4.14
C GLN A 107 16.32 3.62 -4.21
N ARG A 108 15.10 3.29 -4.66
CA ARG A 108 14.52 1.95 -4.55
C ARG A 108 14.10 1.33 -5.87
N GLU A 109 14.43 1.94 -7.01
CA GLU A 109 14.12 1.37 -8.34
C GLU A 109 14.54 -0.11 -8.48
N PRO A 110 15.73 -0.57 -8.04
CA PRO A 110 16.07 -2.00 -8.11
C PRO A 110 15.11 -2.90 -7.33
N TYR A 111 14.62 -2.44 -6.18
CA TYR A 111 13.65 -3.18 -5.37
C TYR A 111 12.27 -3.21 -6.03
N LEU A 112 11.81 -2.08 -6.58
CA LEU A 112 10.54 -2.02 -7.31
C LEU A 112 10.54 -2.90 -8.56
N ARG A 113 11.69 -3.01 -9.24
CA ARG A 113 11.87 -3.94 -10.36
C ARG A 113 11.76 -5.41 -9.92
N GLU A 114 12.35 -5.79 -8.79
CA GLU A 114 12.21 -7.14 -8.25
C GLU A 114 10.79 -7.40 -7.73
N ASP A 115 10.13 -6.41 -7.13
CA ASP A 115 8.70 -6.50 -6.79
C ASP A 115 7.85 -6.75 -8.03
N GLY A 116 8.20 -6.12 -9.16
CA GLY A 116 7.68 -6.44 -10.49
C GLY A 116 7.74 -7.93 -10.84
N VAL A 117 8.86 -8.57 -10.56
CA VAL A 117 9.07 -10.00 -10.81
C VAL A 117 8.25 -10.86 -9.84
N VAL A 118 8.24 -10.53 -8.56
CA VAL A 118 7.50 -11.27 -7.53
C VAL A 118 5.99 -11.19 -7.76
N CYS A 119 5.47 -9.98 -7.97
CA CYS A 119 4.06 -9.75 -8.26
C CYS A 119 3.65 -10.37 -9.59
N GLY A 120 4.50 -10.30 -10.60
CA GLY A 120 4.27 -10.98 -11.87
C GLY A 120 4.15 -12.49 -11.72
N ALA A 121 5.07 -13.12 -11.00
CA ALA A 121 5.02 -14.55 -10.73
C ALA A 121 3.74 -14.97 -9.98
N TRP A 122 3.27 -14.13 -9.05
CA TRP A 122 2.02 -14.40 -8.35
C TRP A 122 0.81 -14.26 -9.28
N ALA A 123 0.79 -13.23 -10.12
CA ALA A 123 -0.27 -12.98 -11.09
C ALA A 123 -0.41 -14.13 -12.11
N GLU A 124 0.70 -14.70 -12.59
CA GLU A 124 0.67 -15.85 -13.51
C GLU A 124 -0.12 -17.04 -12.93
N ALA A 125 -0.04 -17.26 -11.62
CA ALA A 125 -0.80 -18.33 -10.96
C ALA A 125 -2.31 -18.03 -10.88
N PHE A 126 -2.71 -16.76 -10.90
CA PHE A 126 -4.12 -16.39 -11.09
C PHE A 126 -4.54 -16.51 -12.55
N PHE A 127 -3.72 -16.02 -13.48
CA PHE A 127 -4.01 -16.08 -14.92
C PHE A 127 -4.16 -17.53 -15.41
N ALA A 128 -3.39 -18.47 -14.85
CA ALA A 128 -3.49 -19.89 -15.17
C ALA A 128 -4.85 -20.52 -14.80
N GLN A 129 -5.67 -19.86 -13.96
CA GLN A 129 -7.00 -20.34 -13.59
C GLN A 129 -8.09 -19.91 -14.59
N GLY A 130 -7.78 -19.00 -15.54
CA GLY A 130 -8.71 -18.51 -16.55
C GLY A 130 -9.35 -17.17 -16.19
N ASP A 131 -10.53 -16.91 -16.76
CA ASP A 131 -11.23 -15.63 -16.60
C ASP A 131 -11.67 -15.36 -15.15
N SER A 132 -12.00 -16.43 -14.41
CA SER A 132 -12.28 -16.40 -12.98
C SER A 132 -11.29 -17.29 -12.21
N TRP A 133 -10.94 -16.88 -11.00
CA TRP A 133 -10.06 -17.64 -10.12
C TRP A 133 -10.88 -18.32 -9.01
N THR A 134 -10.54 -19.57 -8.70
CA THR A 134 -11.26 -20.42 -7.75
C THR A 134 -10.55 -20.50 -6.40
N PHE A 135 -9.23 -20.33 -6.39
CA PHE A 135 -8.42 -20.31 -5.17
C PHE A 135 -7.36 -19.21 -5.25
N VAL A 136 -6.87 -18.80 -4.07
CA VAL A 136 -5.77 -17.84 -3.96
C VAL A 136 -4.45 -18.60 -3.99
N PRO A 137 -3.59 -18.42 -5.01
CA PRO A 137 -2.26 -19.00 -5.02
C PRO A 137 -1.42 -18.45 -3.87
N VAL A 138 -0.51 -19.28 -3.34
CA VAL A 138 0.41 -18.86 -2.28
C VAL A 138 1.34 -17.76 -2.80
N TYR A 139 1.50 -16.69 -2.03
CA TYR A 139 2.46 -15.63 -2.35
C TYR A 139 3.86 -16.21 -2.53
N PRO A 140 4.51 -15.99 -3.69
CA PRO A 140 5.67 -16.77 -4.09
C PRO A 140 6.89 -16.45 -3.24
N LYS A 141 7.52 -17.50 -2.69
CA LYS A 141 8.86 -17.43 -2.06
C LYS A 141 9.99 -17.80 -3.02
N VAL A 142 9.65 -18.55 -4.07
CA VAL A 142 10.56 -18.98 -5.12
C VAL A 142 9.93 -18.58 -6.45
N ILE A 143 10.71 -17.91 -7.29
CA ILE A 143 10.26 -17.42 -8.59
C ILE A 143 10.70 -18.40 -9.67
N SER A 144 9.76 -18.85 -10.51
CA SER A 144 10.08 -19.70 -11.64
C SER A 144 10.97 -18.96 -12.66
N VAL A 145 11.81 -19.71 -13.39
CA VAL A 145 12.65 -19.14 -14.44
C VAL A 145 11.80 -18.42 -15.50
N SER A 146 10.65 -18.99 -15.87
CA SER A 146 9.74 -18.38 -16.85
C SER A 146 9.18 -17.04 -16.40
N ALA A 147 8.74 -16.92 -15.15
CA ALA A 147 8.25 -15.66 -14.60
C ALA A 147 9.38 -14.63 -14.52
N ARG A 148 10.58 -15.02 -14.07
CA ARG A 148 11.73 -14.12 -14.04
C ARG A 148 12.08 -13.61 -15.44
N GLN A 149 12.14 -14.50 -16.43
CA GLN A 149 12.40 -14.12 -17.83
C GLN A 149 11.33 -13.18 -18.40
N LYS A 150 10.06 -13.36 -18.02
CA LYS A 150 8.96 -12.49 -18.47
C LYS A 150 9.01 -11.11 -17.82
N TYR A 151 9.17 -11.03 -16.50
CA TYR A 151 8.95 -9.78 -15.74
C TYR A 151 10.19 -8.94 -15.50
N THR A 152 11.40 -9.51 -15.50
CA THR A 152 12.64 -8.72 -15.41
C THR A 152 12.76 -7.66 -16.50
N PRO A 153 12.58 -7.96 -17.81
CA PRO A 153 12.68 -6.93 -18.85
C PRO A 153 11.54 -5.90 -18.74
N LEU A 154 10.34 -6.31 -18.28
CA LEU A 154 9.23 -5.38 -18.05
C LEU A 154 9.60 -4.34 -17.00
N GLY A 155 10.13 -4.75 -15.83
CA GLY A 155 10.58 -3.79 -14.81
C GLY A 155 11.69 -2.86 -15.32
N ALA A 156 12.59 -3.35 -16.15
CA ALA A 156 13.62 -2.51 -16.76
C ALA A 156 13.04 -1.48 -17.75
N GLU A 157 11.96 -1.81 -18.45
CA GLU A 157 11.28 -0.97 -19.43
C GLU A 157 10.33 0.05 -18.77
N THR A 158 9.51 -0.38 -17.82
CA THR A 158 8.35 0.38 -17.32
C THR A 158 8.73 1.42 -16.29
N PHE A 159 9.48 1.05 -15.24
CA PHE A 159 9.79 1.96 -14.14
C PHE A 159 10.52 3.25 -14.59
N PRO A 160 11.51 3.19 -15.51
CA PRO A 160 12.10 4.42 -16.06
C PRO A 160 11.14 5.27 -16.89
N ARG A 161 10.17 4.65 -17.58
CA ARG A 161 9.15 5.36 -18.35
C ARG A 161 8.15 6.04 -17.43
N TRP A 162 7.68 5.34 -16.41
CA TRP A 162 6.71 5.82 -15.44
C TRP A 162 7.19 7.00 -14.62
N ARG A 163 8.51 7.07 -14.35
CA ARG A 163 9.13 8.18 -13.63
C ARG A 163 9.04 9.54 -14.37
N ARG A 164 8.85 9.52 -15.69
CA ARG A 164 8.95 10.72 -16.54
C ARG A 164 7.67 11.53 -16.59
#